data_AF-A0A170U1C8-F1
#
_entry.id   AF-A0A170U1C8-F1
#
_cell.length_a   1.000
_cell.length_b   1.000
_cell.length_c   1.000
_cell.angle_alpha   90.00
_cell.angle_beta   90.00
_cell.angle_gamma   90.00
#
_symmetry.space_group_name_H-M   'P 1'
#
loop_
_entity.id
_entity.type
_entity.pdbx_description
1 polymer ?
#
loop_
_entity_poly.entity_id
_entity_poly.type
_entity_poly.pdbx_seq_one_letter_code
_entity_poly.pdbx_strand_id
1 'polypeptide(L)'
;IVNIYMGITVNLIEVWEPFKAARSALANTLEPSNVRECSTAHASYLGKLLKSTGDMLKEGVLTKNYLMDNLARVLSLARECNVTLRWLILHTAQQYTFCESLKKCKQIKDQVLSDTEHSENKVLDLLFNTAQFENRVYELFKSVLAERGDKWEEGKKESFTRVKELSEVFGGTKS
;
A
#
# COMPACT_ATOMS: atom_id res chain seq x y z
N ILE A 1 17.13 2.55 8.13
CA ILE A 1 17.56 1.18 7.74
C ILE A 1 17.09 0.95 6.31
N VAL A 2 17.89 0.26 5.49
CA VAL A 2 17.53 -0.04 4.08
C VAL A 2 17.56 -1.54 3.84
N ASN A 3 16.67 -2.04 2.99
CA ASN A 3 16.67 -3.44 2.56
C ASN A 3 17.31 -3.53 1.18
N ILE A 4 18.37 -4.33 1.06
CA ILE A 4 19.18 -4.49 -0.14
C ILE A 4 18.60 -5.60 -1.01
N TYR A 5 18.41 -6.79 -0.45
CA TYR A 5 17.91 -7.95 -1.19
C TYR A 5 17.42 -9.06 -0.25
N MET A 6 16.27 -9.69 -0.55
CA MET A 6 15.77 -10.91 0.12
C MET A 6 15.79 -10.89 1.66
N GLY A 7 15.46 -9.74 2.26
CA GLY A 7 15.43 -9.59 3.72
C GLY A 7 16.78 -9.22 4.36
N ILE A 8 17.84 -9.09 3.57
CA ILE A 8 19.10 -8.51 4.01
C ILE A 8 18.88 -7.01 4.21
N THR A 9 18.88 -6.59 5.48
CA THR A 9 18.78 -5.18 5.86
C THR A 9 20.14 -4.65 6.33
N VAL A 10 20.37 -3.38 6.05
CA VAL A 10 21.59 -2.67 6.45
C VAL A 10 21.23 -1.40 7.20
N ASN A 11 21.83 -1.26 8.38
CA ASN A 11 21.79 -0.02 9.12
C ASN A 11 22.89 0.93 8.61
N LEU A 12 22.49 1.90 7.81
CA LEU A 12 23.42 2.89 7.24
C LEU A 12 24.14 3.72 8.32
N ILE A 13 23.55 3.88 9.51
CA ILE A 13 24.20 4.60 10.61
C ILE A 13 25.51 3.91 10.99
N GLU A 14 25.51 2.58 11.05
CA GLU A 14 26.71 1.83 11.44
C GLU A 14 27.66 1.62 10.27
N VAL A 15 27.14 1.21 9.11
CA VAL A 15 27.97 0.91 7.94
C VAL A 15 28.68 2.16 7.41
N TRP A 16 28.07 3.35 7.55
CA TRP A 16 28.69 4.60 7.09
C TRP A 16 29.51 5.31 8.16
N GLU A 17 29.58 4.80 9.39
CA GLU A 17 30.32 5.41 10.49
C GLU A 17 31.80 5.68 10.16
N PRO A 18 32.55 4.78 9.47
CA PRO A 18 33.94 5.03 9.11
C PRO A 18 34.12 6.14 8.07
N PHE A 19 33.07 6.51 7.33
CA PHE A 19 33.16 7.39 6.16
C PHE A 19 32.64 8.79 6.50
N LYS A 20 33.54 9.76 6.70
CA LYS A 20 33.22 11.12 7.14
C LYS A 20 32.14 11.81 6.27
N ALA A 21 32.27 11.72 4.94
CA ALA A 21 31.31 12.34 4.02
C ALA A 21 29.91 11.70 4.12
N ALA A 22 29.86 10.37 4.20
CA ALA A 22 28.62 9.60 4.28
C ALA A 22 27.90 9.85 5.62
N ARG A 23 28.63 9.87 6.74
CA ARG A 23 28.09 10.26 8.06
C ARG A 23 27.55 11.69 8.05
N SER A 24 28.27 12.63 7.42
CA SER A 24 27.82 14.03 7.32
C SER A 24 26.54 14.15 6.48
N ALA A 25 26.41 13.37 5.40
CA ALA A 25 25.21 13.34 4.58
C ALA A 25 24.00 12.79 5.35
N LEU A 26 24.20 11.76 6.19
CA LEU A 26 23.14 11.21 7.03
C LEU A 26 22.73 12.13 8.19
N ALA A 27 23.61 13.01 8.66
CA ALA A 27 23.35 13.82 9.85
C ALA A 27 22.05 14.63 9.73
N ASN A 28 21.78 15.19 8.54
CA ASN A 28 20.55 15.94 8.29
C ASN A 28 19.31 15.03 8.37
N THR A 29 19.34 13.86 7.75
CA THR A 29 18.20 12.91 7.79
C THR A 29 17.93 12.37 9.19
N LEU A 30 18.96 12.27 10.02
CA LEU A 30 18.87 11.75 11.39
C LEU A 30 18.65 12.84 12.44
N GLU A 31 18.37 14.08 12.01
CA GLU A 31 18.01 15.15 12.92
C GLU A 31 16.70 14.78 13.66
N PRO A 32 16.59 15.01 14.98
CA PRO A 32 15.41 14.59 15.75
C PRO A 32 14.09 15.12 15.22
N SER A 33 14.06 16.32 14.63
CA SER A 33 12.88 16.91 13.97
C SER A 33 12.43 16.06 12.78
N ASN A 34 13.37 15.68 11.90
CA ASN A 34 13.10 14.90 10.69
C ASN A 34 12.69 13.46 11.04
N VAL A 35 13.33 12.86 12.04
CA VAL A 35 12.94 11.53 12.56
C VAL A 35 11.52 11.58 13.10
N ARG A 36 11.18 12.62 13.86
CA ARG A 36 9.83 12.80 14.41
C ARG A 36 8.80 13.00 13.31
N GLU A 37 9.04 13.88 12.35
CA GLU A 37 8.14 14.10 11.21
C GLU A 37 7.86 12.79 10.46
N CYS A 38 8.91 12.03 10.13
CA CYS A 38 8.77 10.77 9.43
C CYS A 38 8.00 9.72 10.26
N SER A 39 8.32 9.61 11.55
CA SER A 39 7.70 8.63 12.46
C SER A 39 6.22 8.92 12.69
N THR A 40 5.90 10.17 13.00
CA THR A 40 4.51 10.62 13.20
C THR A 40 3.68 10.51 11.92
N ALA A 41 4.26 10.77 10.75
CA ALA A 41 3.59 10.56 9.47
C ALA A 41 3.19 9.09 9.28
N HIS A 42 4.10 8.14 9.52
CA HIS A 42 3.80 6.70 9.42
C HIS A 42 2.81 6.22 10.47
N ALA A 43 2.82 6.78 11.67
CA ALA A 43 1.79 6.51 12.69
C ALA A 43 0.40 6.99 12.23
N SER A 44 0.33 8.19 11.64
CA SER A 44 -0.91 8.72 11.06
C SER A 44 -1.40 7.85 9.91
N TYR A 45 -0.50 7.42 9.01
CA TYR A 45 -0.84 6.53 7.91
C TYR A 45 -1.34 5.18 8.41
N LEU A 46 -0.72 4.58 9.43
CA LEU A 46 -1.17 3.32 10.02
C LEU A 46 -2.66 3.38 10.42
N GLY A 47 -3.07 4.42 11.15
CA GLY A 47 -4.47 4.60 11.54
C GLY A 47 -5.41 4.80 10.36
N LYS A 48 -5.02 5.64 9.38
CA LYS A 48 -5.81 5.90 8.17
C LYS A 48 -5.97 4.65 7.31
N LEU A 49 -4.89 3.89 7.14
CA LEU A 49 -4.84 2.70 6.29
C LEU A 49 -5.64 1.56 6.93
N LEU A 50 -5.52 1.34 8.24
CA LEU A 50 -6.35 0.37 8.97
C LEU A 50 -7.85 0.60 8.71
N LYS A 51 -8.29 1.85 8.83
CA LYS A 51 -9.68 2.22 8.54
C LYS A 51 -10.03 2.00 7.07
N SER A 52 -9.18 2.48 6.16
CA SER A 52 -9.44 2.40 4.72
C SER A 52 -9.49 0.97 4.20
N THR A 53 -8.57 0.11 4.63
CA THR A 53 -8.58 -1.31 4.27
C THR A 53 -9.75 -2.03 4.93
N GLY A 54 -10.06 -1.73 6.19
CA GLY A 54 -11.23 -2.28 6.88
C GLY A 54 -12.54 -1.93 6.18
N ASP A 55 -12.69 -0.68 5.72
CA ASP A 55 -13.86 -0.24 4.95
C ASP A 55 -13.95 -0.91 3.57
N MET A 56 -12.82 -1.08 2.86
CA MET A 56 -12.79 -1.80 1.58
C MET A 56 -13.11 -3.29 1.70
N LEU A 57 -12.76 -3.91 2.82
CA LEU A 57 -12.99 -5.33 3.10
C LEU A 57 -14.42 -5.64 3.56
N LYS A 58 -15.24 -4.62 3.84
CA LYS A 58 -16.67 -4.82 4.10
C LYS A 58 -17.35 -5.43 2.89
N GLU A 59 -18.26 -6.36 3.16
CA GLU A 59 -19.00 -7.06 2.12
C GLU A 59 -19.76 -6.07 1.22
N GLY A 60 -19.69 -6.29 -0.10
CA GLY A 60 -20.36 -5.44 -1.09
C GLY A 60 -19.66 -4.12 -1.43
N VAL A 61 -18.56 -3.74 -0.76
CA VAL A 61 -17.81 -2.51 -1.10
C VAL A 61 -16.87 -2.77 -2.27
N LEU A 62 -15.90 -3.67 -2.09
CA LEU A 62 -14.95 -4.03 -3.14
C LEU A 62 -15.57 -5.04 -4.12
N THR A 63 -16.33 -4.51 -5.07
CA THR A 63 -16.95 -5.26 -6.17
C THR A 63 -16.16 -5.11 -7.47
N LYS A 64 -16.49 -5.93 -8.47
CA LYS A 64 -15.89 -5.86 -9.81
C LYS A 64 -16.10 -4.50 -10.47
N ASN A 65 -17.32 -3.97 -10.44
CA ASN A 65 -17.63 -2.66 -11.03
C ASN A 65 -16.86 -1.56 -10.31
N TYR A 66 -16.86 -1.60 -8.97
CA TYR A 66 -16.12 -0.64 -8.17
C TYR A 66 -14.61 -0.66 -8.47
N LEU A 67 -14.01 -1.84 -8.60
CA LEU A 67 -12.60 -1.99 -8.98
C LEU A 67 -12.30 -1.36 -10.34
N MET A 68 -13.16 -1.62 -11.34
CA MET A 68 -13.00 -1.06 -12.69
C MET A 68 -13.11 0.46 -12.70
N ASP A 69 -14.03 1.03 -11.91
CA ASP A 69 -14.24 2.47 -11.83
C ASP A 69 -13.18 3.18 -10.99
N ASN A 70 -12.53 2.48 -10.06
CA ASN A 70 -11.63 3.07 -9.04
C ASN A 70 -10.23 2.47 -9.02
N LEU A 71 -9.76 1.95 -10.15
CA LEU A 71 -8.54 1.14 -10.24
C LEU A 71 -7.31 1.82 -9.62
N ALA A 72 -7.05 3.07 -10.02
CA ALA A 72 -5.91 3.83 -9.53
C ALA A 72 -5.95 4.01 -8.01
N ARG A 73 -7.14 4.25 -7.44
CA ARG A 73 -7.34 4.44 -6.00
C ARG A 73 -7.10 3.13 -5.23
N VAL A 74 -7.59 2.00 -5.75
CA VAL A 74 -7.40 0.68 -5.14
C VAL A 74 -5.92 0.30 -5.13
N LEU A 75 -5.21 0.48 -6.25
CA LEU A 75 -3.78 0.17 -6.34
C LEU A 75 -2.93 1.13 -5.51
N SER A 76 -3.30 2.41 -5.41
CA SER A 76 -2.64 3.37 -4.51
C SER A 76 -2.76 2.93 -3.06
N LEU A 77 -3.96 2.52 -2.63
CA LEU A 77 -4.17 2.01 -1.28
C LEU A 77 -3.29 0.79 -0.97
N ALA A 78 -3.21 -0.18 -1.90
CA ALA A 78 -2.33 -1.34 -1.74
C ALA A 78 -0.86 -0.91 -1.59
N ARG A 79 -0.41 0.02 -2.44
CA ARG A 79 0.95 0.55 -2.40
C ARG A 79 1.25 1.26 -1.08
N GLU A 80 0.35 2.14 -0.63
CA GLU A 80 0.48 2.89 0.62
C GLU A 80 0.54 1.96 1.84
N CYS A 81 -0.26 0.90 1.85
CA CYS A 81 -0.19 -0.16 2.87
C CYS A 81 1.20 -0.81 2.90
N ASN A 82 1.71 -1.26 1.76
CA ASN A 82 3.02 -1.91 1.67
C ASN A 82 4.17 -0.99 2.06
N VAL A 83 4.16 0.27 1.61
CA VAL A 83 5.20 1.25 1.98
C VAL A 83 5.20 1.49 3.49
N THR A 84 4.02 1.69 4.07
CA THR A 84 3.86 1.96 5.50
C THR A 84 4.26 0.75 6.35
N LEU A 85 3.78 -0.45 6.00
CA LEU A 85 4.13 -1.70 6.67
C LEU A 85 5.63 -1.95 6.62
N ARG A 86 6.25 -1.84 5.43
CA ARG A 86 7.68 -2.04 5.27
C ARG A 86 8.48 -1.07 6.14
N TRP A 87 8.10 0.21 6.15
CA TRP A 87 8.80 1.20 6.96
C TRP A 87 8.68 0.89 8.46
N LEU A 88 7.47 0.62 8.95
CA LEU A 88 7.22 0.32 10.35
C LEU A 88 7.98 -0.93 10.79
N ILE A 89 7.81 -2.05 10.07
CA ILE A 89 8.50 -3.31 10.40
C ILE A 89 10.02 -3.14 10.40
N LEU A 90 10.59 -2.43 9.43
CA LEU A 90 12.04 -2.21 9.36
C LEU A 90 12.60 -1.38 10.52
N HIS A 91 11.83 -0.40 11.02
CA HIS A 91 12.34 0.57 12.00
C HIS A 91 11.86 0.32 13.43
N THR A 92 10.88 -0.57 13.64
CA THR A 92 10.38 -0.93 14.99
C THR A 92 10.71 -2.37 15.40
N ALA A 93 11.04 -3.27 14.47
CA ALA A 93 11.35 -4.66 14.83
C ALA A 93 12.62 -4.77 15.69
N GLN A 94 12.51 -5.48 16.82
CA GLN A 94 13.57 -5.58 17.82
C GLN A 94 14.78 -6.43 17.39
N GLN A 95 14.60 -7.42 16.50
CA GLN A 95 15.55 -8.54 16.38
C GLN A 95 16.40 -8.57 15.09
N TYR A 96 16.10 -7.78 14.07
CA TYR A 96 16.70 -7.96 12.73
C TYR A 96 17.64 -6.84 12.28
N THR A 97 17.94 -5.88 13.15
CA THR A 97 18.99 -4.90 12.87
C THR A 97 20.31 -5.46 13.37
N PHE A 98 21.17 -5.86 12.43
CA PHE A 98 22.52 -6.44 12.66
C PHE A 98 23.50 -5.51 13.42
N CYS A 99 22.99 -4.44 14.01
CA CYS A 99 23.67 -3.18 14.16
C CYS A 99 22.99 -2.32 15.25
N GLU A 100 23.15 -2.73 16.51
CA GLU A 100 22.84 -1.92 17.71
C GLU A 100 24.10 -1.54 18.50
N SER A 101 25.30 -1.70 17.90
CA SER A 101 26.57 -1.45 18.59
C SER A 101 26.76 0.04 18.93
N LEU A 102 26.15 0.92 18.14
CA LEU A 102 26.25 2.37 18.29
C LEU A 102 25.12 2.94 19.17
N LYS A 103 25.51 3.70 20.21
CA LYS A 103 24.57 4.45 21.08
C LYS A 103 23.57 5.30 20.28
N LYS A 104 24.01 5.88 19.16
CA LYS A 104 23.19 6.69 18.26
C LYS A 104 22.06 5.90 17.61
N CYS A 105 22.30 4.64 17.22
CA CYS A 105 21.27 3.75 16.67
C CYS A 105 20.15 3.51 17.68
N LYS A 106 20.53 3.24 18.93
CA LYS A 106 19.58 3.04 20.02
C LYS A 106 18.72 4.29 20.28
N GLN A 107 19.35 5.45 20.37
CA GLN A 107 18.62 6.72 20.58
C GLN A 107 17.58 6.99 19.49
N ILE A 108 17.95 6.78 18.22
CA ILE A 108 17.03 7.00 17.09
C ILE A 108 15.91 5.96 17.10
N LYS A 109 16.21 4.69 17.42
CA LYS A 109 15.20 3.65 17.58
C LYS A 109 14.22 3.96 18.70
N ASP A 110 14.71 4.35 19.87
CA ASP A 110 13.87 4.73 21.01
C ASP A 110 12.97 5.92 20.65
N GLN A 111 13.51 6.91 19.93
CA GLN A 111 12.72 8.02 19.40
C GLN A 111 11.62 7.54 18.43
N VAL A 112 11.96 6.68 17.45
CA VAL A 112 10.97 6.15 16.49
C VAL A 112 9.87 5.37 17.21
N LEU A 113 10.21 4.53 18.19
CA LEU A 113 9.23 3.77 18.97
C LEU A 113 8.28 4.69 19.75
N SER A 114 8.82 5.75 20.34
CA SER A 114 8.03 6.77 21.05
C SER A 114 7.14 7.56 20.09
N ASP A 115 7.69 8.11 19.01
CA ASP A 115 6.99 8.98 18.06
C ASP A 115 5.95 8.21 17.22
N THR A 116 6.09 6.88 17.09
CA THR A 116 5.11 6.02 16.39
C THR A 116 3.99 5.50 17.28
N GLU A 117 4.06 5.71 18.60
CA GLU A 117 3.18 5.05 19.58
C GLU A 117 3.08 3.53 19.29
N HIS A 118 4.25 2.89 19.17
CA HIS A 118 4.36 1.57 18.55
C HIS A 118 3.39 0.55 19.16
N SER A 119 2.58 -0.06 18.29
CA SER A 119 1.66 -1.13 18.64
C SER A 119 1.81 -2.28 17.65
N GLU A 120 2.42 -3.38 18.10
CA GLU A 120 2.61 -4.58 17.29
C GLU A 120 1.27 -5.09 16.73
N ASN A 121 0.21 -5.09 17.55
CA ASN A 121 -1.13 -5.50 17.14
C ASN A 121 -1.65 -4.68 15.95
N LYS A 122 -1.54 -3.35 15.99
CA LYS A 122 -1.99 -2.49 14.87
C LYS A 122 -1.21 -2.76 13.57
N VAL A 123 0.09 -3.03 13.69
CA VAL A 123 0.93 -3.36 12.52
C VAL A 123 0.54 -4.72 11.94
N LEU A 124 0.30 -5.72 12.80
CA LEU A 124 -0.17 -7.04 12.39
C LEU A 124 -1.59 -7.00 11.80
N ASP A 125 -2.49 -6.20 12.36
CA ASP A 125 -3.84 -5.98 11.83
C ASP A 125 -3.78 -5.36 10.44
N LEU A 126 -2.91 -4.35 10.23
CA LEU A 126 -2.74 -3.76 8.91
C LEU A 126 -2.14 -4.76 7.93
N LEU A 127 -1.17 -5.57 8.35
CA LEU A 127 -0.58 -6.62 7.52
C LEU A 127 -1.65 -7.64 7.08
N PHE A 128 -2.48 -8.08 8.01
CA PHE A 128 -3.57 -9.00 7.75
C PHE A 128 -4.61 -8.40 6.79
N ASN A 129 -5.06 -7.18 7.06
CA ASN A 129 -5.99 -6.46 6.19
C ASN A 129 -5.40 -6.27 4.79
N THR A 130 -4.11 -5.94 4.68
CA THR A 130 -3.43 -5.75 3.39
C THR A 130 -3.42 -7.06 2.60
N ALA A 131 -3.05 -8.17 3.23
CA ALA A 131 -3.03 -9.48 2.58
C ALA A 131 -4.42 -9.91 2.07
N GLN A 132 -5.46 -9.71 2.89
CA GLN A 132 -6.84 -9.98 2.45
C GLN A 132 -7.27 -9.08 1.30
N PHE A 133 -6.97 -7.79 1.40
CA PHE A 133 -7.34 -6.79 0.41
C PHE A 133 -6.68 -7.08 -0.93
N GLU A 134 -5.36 -7.34 -0.93
CA GLU A 134 -4.60 -7.68 -2.15
C GLU A 134 -5.10 -8.98 -2.78
N ASN A 135 -5.35 -10.01 -1.98
CA ASN A 135 -5.90 -11.27 -2.49
C ASN A 135 -7.28 -11.07 -3.12
N ARG A 136 -8.15 -10.25 -2.50
CA ARG A 136 -9.46 -9.93 -3.05
C ARG A 136 -9.36 -9.16 -4.36
N VAL A 137 -8.46 -8.16 -4.43
CA VAL A 137 -8.18 -7.40 -5.66
C VAL A 137 -7.68 -8.33 -6.77
N TYR A 138 -6.74 -9.23 -6.46
CA TYR A 138 -6.21 -10.22 -7.40
C TYR A 138 -7.31 -11.11 -7.98
N GLU A 139 -8.17 -11.69 -7.13
CA GLU A 139 -9.28 -12.55 -7.58
C GLU A 139 -10.28 -11.79 -8.46
N LEU A 140 -10.61 -10.54 -8.11
CA LEU A 140 -11.48 -9.71 -8.94
C LEU A 140 -10.86 -9.42 -10.30
N PHE A 141 -9.57 -9.07 -10.34
CA PHE A 141 -8.85 -8.86 -11.60
C PHE A 141 -8.81 -10.11 -12.47
N LYS A 142 -8.59 -11.27 -11.85
CA LYS A 142 -8.59 -12.56 -12.55
C LYS A 142 -9.95 -12.84 -13.19
N SER A 143 -11.06 -12.60 -12.47
CA SER A 143 -12.42 -12.68 -13.04
C SER A 143 -12.66 -11.66 -14.16
N VAL A 144 -12.20 -10.41 -14.01
CA VAL A 144 -12.30 -9.39 -15.07
C VAL A 144 -11.62 -9.86 -16.35
N LEU A 145 -10.42 -10.42 -16.24
CA LEU A 145 -9.65 -10.89 -17.38
C LEU A 145 -10.29 -12.11 -18.05
N ALA A 146 -10.78 -13.06 -17.25
CA ALA A 146 -11.46 -14.26 -17.76
C ALA A 146 -12.73 -13.91 -18.56
N GLU A 147 -13.54 -12.97 -18.07
CA GLU A 147 -14.81 -12.57 -18.71
C GLU A 147 -14.65 -11.51 -19.81
N ARG A 148 -13.43 -11.03 -20.07
CA ARG A 148 -13.19 -9.92 -21.01
C ARG A 148 -13.71 -10.23 -22.41
N GLY A 149 -13.48 -11.44 -22.89
CA GLY A 149 -13.92 -11.88 -24.23
C GLY A 149 -15.45 -11.92 -24.32
N ASP A 150 -16.07 -12.54 -23.33
CA ASP A 150 -17.54 -12.70 -23.29
C ASP A 150 -18.24 -11.34 -23.20
N LYS A 151 -17.76 -10.45 -22.33
CA LYS A 151 -18.32 -9.09 -22.19
C LYS A 151 -18.12 -8.24 -23.45
N TRP A 152 -17.03 -8.45 -24.18
CA TRP A 152 -16.78 -7.76 -25.45
C TRP A 152 -17.79 -8.18 -26.52
N GLU A 153 -18.06 -9.49 -26.64
CA GLU A 153 -19.04 -10.00 -27.59
C GLU A 153 -20.48 -9.65 -27.20
N GLU A 154 -20.79 -9.66 -25.89
CA GLU A 154 -22.07 -9.18 -25.37
C GLU A 154 -22.28 -7.70 -25.70
N GLY A 155 -21.29 -6.84 -25.44
CA GLY A 155 -21.37 -5.41 -25.75
C GLY A 155 -21.55 -5.11 -27.24
N LYS A 156 -20.94 -5.91 -28.13
CA LYS A 156 -21.18 -5.81 -29.58
C LYS A 156 -22.62 -6.15 -29.94
N LYS A 157 -23.14 -7.26 -29.42
CA LYS A 157 -24.51 -7.70 -29.67
C LYS A 157 -25.51 -6.66 -29.17
N GLU A 158 -25.30 -6.14 -27.96
CA GLU A 158 -26.16 -5.12 -27.38
C GLU A 158 -26.14 -3.82 -28.21
N SER A 159 -24.97 -3.36 -28.61
CA SER A 159 -24.82 -2.17 -29.47
C SER A 159 -25.53 -2.35 -30.80
N PHE A 160 -25.39 -3.52 -31.44
CA PHE A 160 -26.10 -3.84 -32.67
C PHE A 160 -27.62 -3.82 -32.48
N THR A 161 -28.13 -4.45 -31.41
CA THR A 161 -29.56 -4.46 -31.10
C THR A 161 -30.10 -3.04 -30.89
N ARG A 162 -29.42 -2.20 -30.10
CA ARG A 162 -29.83 -0.81 -29.86
C ARG A 162 -29.84 0.03 -31.13
N VAL A 163 -28.83 -0.12 -31.99
CA VAL A 163 -28.78 0.58 -33.30
C VAL A 163 -29.92 0.12 -34.20
N LYS A 164 -30.23 -1.18 -34.19
CA LYS A 164 -31.35 -1.74 -34.96
C LYS A 164 -32.69 -1.21 -34.46
N GLU A 165 -32.91 -1.20 -33.14
CA GLU A 165 -34.12 -0.62 -32.53
C GLU A 165 -34.28 0.86 -32.89
N LEU A 166 -33.21 1.65 -32.78
CA LEU A 166 -33.23 3.06 -33.20
C LEU A 166 -33.57 3.18 -34.70
N SER A 167 -32.98 2.36 -35.55
CA SER A 167 -33.29 2.36 -36.99
C SER A 167 -34.76 2.00 -37.28
N GLU A 168 -35.37 1.10 -36.52
CA GLU A 168 -36.79 0.73 -36.66
C GLU A 168 -37.72 1.85 -36.19
N VAL A 169 -37.35 2.55 -35.11
CA VAL A 169 -38.09 3.71 -34.58
C VAL A 169 -38.00 4.91 -35.53
N PHE A 170 -36.80 5.26 -36.00
CA PHE A 170 -36.60 6.39 -36.92
C PHE A 170 -37.03 6.09 -38.36
N GLY A 171 -37.03 4.81 -38.76
CA GLY A 171 -37.51 4.36 -40.07
C GLY A 171 -39.03 4.25 -40.19
N GLY A 172 -39.78 4.47 -39.11
CA GLY A 172 -41.25 4.45 -39.10
C GLY A 172 -41.87 3.05 -39.08
N THR A 173 -41.10 1.99 -38.81
CA THR A 173 -41.57 0.60 -38.79
C THR A 173 -42.04 0.13 -37.42
N LYS A 174 -41.76 0.89 -36.35
CA LYS A 174 -42.37 0.73 -35.02
C LYS A 174 -42.95 2.07 -34.54
N SER A 175 -44.27 2.11 -34.34
CA SER A 175 -44.98 3.15 -33.57
C SER A 175 -45.08 2.75 -32.10
#